data_AF-A0A7J6R3W8-F1
#
_entry.id   AF-A0A7J6R3W8-F1
#
_cell.length_a   1.000
_cell.length_b   1.000
_cell.length_c   1.000
_cell.angle_alpha   90.00
_cell.angle_beta   90.00
_cell.angle_gamma   90.00
#
_symmetry.space_group_name_H-M   'P 1'
#
loop_
_entity.id
_entity.type
_entity.pdbx_description
1 polymer ?
#
loop_
_entity_poly.entity_id
_entity_poly.type
_entity_poly.pdbx_seq_one_letter_code
_entity_poly.pdbx_strand_id
1 'polypeptide(L)' 'MFAPFGQILKLDVKPPFHEWKGSYAFILYDNPDSAIAAVKALNGMEMPGAPNGSIQVDIQQQRKHWPGYTGR' A
#
# COMPACT_ATOMS: atom_id res chain seq x y z
N MET A 1 -12.82 2.88 -3.59
CA MET A 1 -11.60 2.58 -4.38
C MET A 1 -11.20 1.12 -4.24
N PHE A 2 -11.00 0.57 -3.02
CA PHE A 2 -10.47 -0.79 -2.82
C PHE A 2 -11.52 -1.90 -2.58
N ALA A 3 -12.74 -1.55 -2.17
CA ALA A 3 -13.85 -2.51 -1.96
C ALA A 3 -14.30 -3.35 -3.20
N PRO A 4 -14.26 -2.85 -4.45
CA PRO A 4 -14.70 -3.66 -5.60
C PRO A 4 -13.74 -4.80 -5.97
N PHE A 5 -12.51 -4.80 -5.46
CA PHE A 5 -11.52 -5.83 -5.79
C PHE A 5 -11.62 -7.09 -4.91
N GLY A 6 -12.26 -7.00 -3.74
CA GLY A 6 -12.36 -8.12 -2.79
C GLY A 6 -12.85 -7.70 -1.42
N GLN A 7 -13.01 -8.67 -0.52
CA GLN A 7 -13.45 -8.40 0.84
C GLN A 7 -12.26 -7.93 1.68
N ILE A 8 -12.36 -6.70 2.21
CA ILE A 8 -11.32 -6.13 3.06
C ILE A 8 -11.51 -6.66 4.49
N LEU A 9 -10.56 -7.45 4.96
CA LEU A 9 -10.50 -7.92 6.35
C LEU A 9 -10.01 -6.84 7.31
N LYS A 10 -9.04 -6.03 6.86
CA LYS A 10 -8.44 -4.99 7.69
C LYS A 10 -8.02 -3.79 6.85
N LEU A 11 -8.29 -2.61 7.36
CA LEU A 11 -7.84 -1.34 6.79
C LEU A 11 -7.16 -0.55 7.91
N ASP A 12 -5.89 -0.22 7.75
CA ASP A 12 -5.12 0.57 8.70
C ASP A 12 -4.52 1.77 7.96
N VAL A 13 -5.12 2.94 8.16
CA VAL A 13 -4.67 4.18 7.54
C VAL A 13 -3.66 4.84 8.48
N LYS A 14 -2.44 5.04 8.01
CA LYS A 14 -1.40 5.75 8.74
C LYS A 14 -1.39 7.21 8.32
N PRO A 15 -1.57 8.15 9.28
CA PRO A 15 -1.38 9.55 9.00
C PRO A 15 0.07 9.80 8.57
N PRO A 16 0.32 10.93 7.87
CA PRO A 16 1.66 11.30 7.47
C PRO A 16 2.54 11.38 8.72
N PHE A 17 3.63 10.61 8.76
CA PHE A 17 4.53 10.58 9.91
C PHE A 17 5.28 11.91 10.09
N HIS A 18 5.39 12.68 9.01
CA HIS A 18 6.02 13.99 9.00
C HIS A 18 5.35 14.86 7.94
N GLU A 19 5.46 16.18 8.07
CA GLU A 19 4.86 17.16 7.16
C GLU A 19 5.28 16.95 5.68
N TRP A 20 6.44 16.30 5.46
CA TRP A 20 6.96 15.96 4.13
C TRP A 20 6.82 14.48 3.74
N LYS A 21 6.37 13.61 4.65
CA LYS A 21 6.15 12.20 4.36
C LYS A 21 4.66 11.98 4.15
N GLY A 22 4.27 11.69 2.91
CA GLY A 22 2.87 11.42 2.56
C GLY A 22 2.22 10.34 3.43
N SER A 23 0.89 10.44 3.56
CA SER A 23 0.06 9.43 4.21
C SER A 23 0.12 8.10 3.46
N TYR A 24 -0.03 6.98 4.16
CA TYR A 24 -0.10 5.65 3.54
C TYR A 24 -1.14 4.78 4.25
N ALA A 25 -1.62 3.73 3.58
CA ALA A 25 -2.61 2.82 4.14
C ALA A 25 -2.22 1.37 3.87
N PHE A 26 -2.54 0.49 4.82
CA PHE A 26 -2.43 -0.95 4.67
C PHE A 26 -3.82 -1.56 4.55
N ILE A 27 -3.96 -2.44 3.57
CA ILE A 27 -5.22 -3.12 3.26
C ILE A 27 -4.94 -4.62 3.26
N LEU A 28 -5.65 -5.34 4.12
CA LEU A 28 -5.65 -6.79 4.16
C LEU A 28 -6.93 -7.28 3.49
N TYR A 29 -6.77 -8.06 2.44
CA TYR A 29 -7.86 -8.76 1.76
C TYR A 29 -8.04 -10.16 2.33
N ASP A 30 -9.24 -10.72 2.10
CA ASP A 30 -9.54 -12.12 2.42
C ASP A 30 -8.75 -13.10 1.56
N ASN A 31 -8.43 -12.70 0.33
CA ASN A 31 -7.72 -13.54 -0.63
C ASN A 31 -6.59 -12.76 -1.33
N PRO A 32 -5.51 -13.45 -1.74
CA PRO A 32 -4.36 -12.81 -2.38
C PRO A 32 -4.66 -12.33 -3.80
N ASP A 33 -5.53 -13.01 -4.55
CA ASP A 33 -5.91 -12.63 -5.91
C ASP A 33 -6.56 -11.23 -5.97
N SER A 34 -7.44 -10.93 -5.01
CA SER A 34 -8.06 -9.62 -4.82
C SER A 34 -7.02 -8.53 -4.57
N ALA A 35 -6.00 -8.83 -3.75
CA ALA A 35 -4.91 -7.90 -3.51
C ALA A 35 -4.09 -7.64 -4.78
N ILE A 36 -3.80 -8.68 -5.57
CA ILE A 36 -3.07 -8.58 -6.84
C ILE A 36 -3.87 -7.75 -7.85
N ALA A 37 -5.19 -8.00 -7.97
CA ALA A 37 -6.07 -7.24 -8.85
C ALA A 37 -6.11 -5.75 -8.47
N ALA A 38 -6.24 -5.45 -7.17
CA ALA A 38 -6.22 -4.09 -6.66
C ALA A 38 -4.89 -3.39 -6.97
N VAL A 39 -3.75 -4.05 -6.73
CA VAL A 39 -2.41 -3.52 -7.04
C VAL A 39 -2.29 -3.22 -8.53
N LYS A 40 -2.65 -4.17 -9.40
CA LYS A 40 -2.54 -3.97 -10.87
C LYS A 40 -3.41 -2.83 -11.38
N ALA A 41 -4.60 -2.65 -10.81
CA ALA A 41 -5.54 -1.63 -11.27
C ALA A 41 -5.24 -0.23 -10.71
N LEU A 42 -4.69 -0.16 -9.49
CA LEU A 42 -4.53 1.10 -8.76
C LEU A 42 -3.10 1.62 -8.75
N ASN A 43 -2.09 0.76 -8.95
CA ASN A 43 -0.71 1.20 -9.00
C ASN A 43 -0.48 2.14 -10.20
N GLY A 44 -0.02 3.35 -9.93
CA GLY A 44 0.19 4.37 -10.95
C GLY A 44 -1.09 5.09 -11.38
N MET A 45 -2.23 4.84 -10.73
CA MET A 45 -3.45 5.59 -11.00
C MET A 45 -3.26 7.05 -10.59
N GLU A 46 -3.59 7.97 -11.49
CA GLU A 46 -3.54 9.40 -11.21
C GLU A 46 -4.66 9.78 -10.22
N MET A 47 -4.27 10.36 -9.08
CA MET A 47 -5.21 10.76 -8.03
C MET A 47 -4.90 12.20 -7.60
N PRO A 48 -5.89 13.11 -7.69
CA PRO A 48 -5.71 14.48 -7.22
C PRO A 48 -5.45 14.47 -5.72
N GLY A 49 -4.25 14.92 -5.31
CA GLY A 49 -3.77 14.90 -3.93
C GLY A 49 -2.63 13.92 -3.64
N ALA A 50 -2.24 13.08 -4.60
CA ALA A 50 -1.02 12.28 -4.47
C ALA A 50 0.23 13.16 -4.72
N PRO A 51 1.34 12.96 -3.97
CA PRO A 51 2.52 13.84 -4.03
C PRO A 51 3.17 13.90 -5.43
N ASN A 52 3.05 12.82 -6.22
CA ASN A 52 3.59 12.73 -7.57
C ASN A 52 2.48 12.66 -8.64
N GLY A 53 1.25 13.07 -8.31
CA GLY A 53 0.09 12.94 -9.18
C GLY A 53 -0.49 11.52 -9.27
N SER A 54 0.28 10.48 -8.93
CA SER A 54 -0.15 9.08 -8.92
C SER A 54 0.00 8.41 -7.57
N ILE A 55 -0.91 7.48 -7.26
CA ILE A 55 -0.82 6.63 -6.07
C ILE A 55 0.06 5.40 -6.35
N GLN A 56 0.80 4.99 -5.33
CA GLN A 56 1.56 3.73 -5.36
C GLN A 56 0.83 2.70 -4.50
N VAL A 57 0.51 1.57 -5.12
CA VAL A 57 -0.12 0.43 -4.44
C VAL A 57 0.75 -0.76 -4.75
N ASP A 58 1.21 -1.46 -3.71
CA ASP A 58 2.07 -2.62 -3.86
C ASP A 58 1.65 -3.71 -2.86
N ILE A 59 1.92 -4.97 -3.20
CA ILE A 59 1.69 -6.07 -2.26
C ILE A 59 2.70 -5.93 -1.14
N GLN A 60 2.21 -5.65 0.07
CA GLN A 60 3.05 -5.65 1.26
C GLN A 60 3.55 -7.08 1.54
N GLN A 61 4.68 -7.45 0.94
CA GLN A 61 5.45 -8.57 1.42
C GLN A 61 5.95 -8.21 2.81
N GLN A 62 5.59 -9.01 3.83
CA GLN A 62 6.30 -8.98 5.10
C GLN A 62 7.78 -9.01 4.76
N ARG A 63 8.51 -7.93 5.05
CA ARG A 63 9.92 -7.81 4.73
C ARG A 63 10.60 -9.04 5.30
N LYS A 64 10.96 -10.01 4.46
CA LYS A 64 11.93 -11.04 4.81
C LYS A 64 13.21 -10.25 5.01
N HIS A 65 13.52 -9.99 6.27
CA HIS A 65 14.84 -9.62 6.79
C HIS A 65 15.70 -8.76 5.84
N TRP A 66 15.84 -7.47 6.15
CA TRP A 66 16.79 -6.60 5.45
C TRP A 66 18.22 -7.14 5.66
N PRO A 67 18.95 -7.60 4.61
CA PRO A 67 20.30 -8.16 4.76
C PRO A 67 21.38 -7.11 5.09
N GLY A 68 20.98 -5.91 5.53
CA GLY A 68 21.87 -4.81 5.88
C GLY A 68 21.99 -4.52 7.39
N TYR A 69 21.46 -5.38 8.27
CA TYR A 69 21.81 -5.32 9.70
C TYR A 69 23.08 -6.13 9.98
N THR A 70 24.17 -5.77 9.30
CA THR A 70 25.50 -6.10 9.82
C THR A 70 25.79 -5.09 10.91
N GLY A 71 25.36 -5.44 12.13
CA GLY A 71 25.87 -4.78 13.33
C GLY A 71 27.39 -4.85 13.32
N ARG A 72 28.02 -3.74 13.70
CA ARG A 72 29.46 -3.55 13.86
C ARG A 72 30.14 -4.71 14.59
#